data_AF-A0A959UES0-F1
#
_entry.id   AF-A0A959UES0-F1
#
_cell.length_a   1.000
_cell.length_b   1.000
_cell.length_c   1.000
_cell.angle_alpha   90.00
_cell.angle_beta   90.00
_cell.angle_gamma   90.00
#
_symmetry.space_group_name_H-M   'P 1'
#
loop_
_entity.id
_entity.type
_entity.pdbx_description
1 polymer ?
#
loop_
_entity_poly.entity_id
_entity_poly.type
_entity_poly.pdbx_seq_one_letter_code
_entity_poly.pdbx_strand_id
1 'polypeptide(L)' 'MQWIIENKEWLFSGVGVAIIAFLISFFRKKKRNQSTIQKIKSGDNSTNTQINMNEEK' A
#
# COMPACT_ATOMS: atom_id res chain seq x y z
N MET A 1 15.58 11.35 24.56
CA MET A 1 16.36 11.85 23.39
C MET A 1 17.74 11.23 23.28
N GLN A 2 18.44 10.92 24.38
CA GLN A 2 19.77 10.27 24.35
C GLN A 2 19.79 8.90 23.64
N TRP A 3 18.76 8.07 23.83
CA TRP A 3 18.70 6.75 23.19
C TRP A 3 18.82 6.82 21.66
N ILE A 4 18.16 7.79 21.00
CA ILE A 4 18.25 7.95 19.54
C ILE A 4 19.67 8.34 19.12
N ILE A 5 20.35 9.14 19.91
CA ILE A 5 21.72 9.60 19.64
C ILE A 5 22.72 8.44 19.82
N GLU A 6 22.54 7.62 20.86
CA GLU A 6 23.35 6.43 21.14
C GLU A 6 23.13 5.34 20.08
N ASN A 7 21.93 5.28 19.51
CA ASN A 7 21.53 4.25 18.56
C ASN A 7 21.50 4.73 17.09
N LYS A 8 22.00 5.94 16.81
CA LYS A 8 21.92 6.57 15.49
C LYS A 8 22.56 5.73 14.39
N GLU A 9 23.67 5.05 14.69
CA GLU A 9 24.39 4.27 13.67
C GLU A 9 23.59 3.06 13.21
N TRP A 10 22.98 2.31 14.14
CA TRP A 10 22.13 1.18 13.76
C TRP A 10 20.81 1.67 13.13
N LEU A 11 20.23 2.77 13.63
CA LEU A 11 18.96 3.33 13.17
C LEU A 11 19.05 3.86 11.73
N PHE A 12 20.15 4.55 11.39
CA PHE A 12 20.40 5.11 10.06
C PHE A 12 21.28 4.21 9.18
N SER A 13 21.68 3.03 9.68
CA SER A 13 22.26 2.00 8.82
C SER A 13 21.24 1.54 7.78
N GLY A 14 21.71 1.02 6.64
CA GLY A 14 20.81 0.46 5.61
C GLY A 14 19.89 -0.64 6.17
N VAL A 15 20.35 -1.39 7.18
CA VAL A 15 19.56 -2.42 7.88
C VAL A 15 18.47 -1.79 8.77
N GLY A 16 18.80 -0.76 9.55
CA GLY A 16 17.82 -0.06 10.40
C GLY A 16 16.71 0.59 9.58
N VAL A 17 17.08 1.26 8.48
CA VAL A 17 16.12 1.86 7.54
C VAL A 17 15.21 0.80 6.92
N ALA A 18 15.77 -0.35 6.52
CA ALA A 18 14.99 -1.46 5.95
C ALA A 18 13.97 -2.04 6.94
N ILE A 19 14.34 -2.22 8.21
CA ILE A 19 13.43 -2.71 9.26
C ILE A 19 12.29 -1.72 9.50
N ILE A 20 12.60 -0.42 9.63
CA ILE A 20 11.59 0.62 9.82
C ILE A 20 10.63 0.69 8.63
N ALA A 21 11.16 0.68 7.40
CA ALA A 21 10.35 0.67 6.19
C ALA A 21 9.45 -0.58 6.09
N PHE A 22 9.98 -1.75 6.48
CA PHE A 22 9.22 -2.99 6.54
C PHE A 22 8.08 -2.90 7.54
N LEU A 23 8.33 -2.43 8.77
CA LEU A 23 7.29 -2.25 9.78
C LEU A 23 6.20 -1.28 9.28
N ILE A 24 6.59 -0.13 8.74
CA ILE A 24 5.65 0.85 8.18
C ILE A 24 4.81 0.22 7.06
N SER A 25 5.44 -0.50 6.13
CA SER A 25 4.76 -1.17 5.02
C SER A 25 3.81 -2.27 5.50
N PHE A 26 4.24 -3.06 6.49
CA PHE A 26 3.47 -4.14 7.10
C PHE A 26 2.20 -3.60 7.76
N PHE A 27 2.30 -2.53 8.56
CA PHE A 27 1.13 -1.91 9.19
C PHE A 27 0.26 -1.11 8.21
N ARG A 28 0.79 -0.69 7.05
CA ARG A 28 0.01 -0.04 5.98
C ARG A 28 -0.82 -1.03 5.16
N LYS A 29 -0.67 -2.34 5.35
CA LYS A 29 -1.56 -3.36 4.76
C LYS A 29 -2.88 -3.49 5.52
N LYS A 30 -3.69 -2.42 5.56
CA LYS A 30 -5.10 -2.54 5.99
C LYS A 30 -6.09 -1.59 5.31
N LYS A 31 -5.71 -0.95 4.20
CA LYS A 31 -6.64 -0.10 3.43
C LYS A 31 -6.66 -0.37 1.92
N ARG A 32 -6.38 -1.60 1.48
CA ARG A 32 -6.66 -2.03 0.09
C ARG A 32 -7.77 -3.10 0.03
N ASN A 33 -8.74 -2.98 0.94
CA ASN A 33 -10.03 -3.67 0.88
C ASN A 33 -11.19 -2.65 0.89
N GLN A 34 -10.97 -1.44 0.38
CA GLN A 34 -12.07 -0.82 -0.36
C GLN A 34 -11.83 -1.22 -1.79
N SER A 35 -12.46 -2.35 -2.11
CA SER A 35 -12.94 -2.71 -3.43
C SER A 35 -12.93 -1.48 -4.33
N THR A 36 -12.31 -1.61 -5.50
CA THR A 36 -12.54 -0.75 -6.65
C THR A 36 -14.02 -0.85 -7.01
N ILE A 37 -14.92 -0.40 -6.13
CA ILE A 37 -16.29 -0.07 -6.46
C ILE A 37 -16.15 1.29 -7.11
N GLN A 38 -15.66 1.27 -8.35
CA GLN A 38 -15.93 2.33 -9.29
C GLN A 38 -17.47 2.38 -9.39
N LYS A 39 -18.12 3.20 -8.57
CA LYS A 39 -19.53 3.52 -8.73
C LYS A 39 -19.64 4.42 -9.95
N ILE A 40 -19.53 3.84 -11.14
CA ILE A 40 -19.90 4.53 -12.38
C ILE A 40 -21.42 4.55 -12.39
N LYS A 41 -22.00 5.74 -12.19
CA LYS A 41 -23.44 5.94 -12.29
C LYS A 41 -23.75 6.14 -13.78
N SER A 42 -24.13 5.08 -14.49
CA SER A 42 -24.72 5.22 -15.83
C SER A 42 -26.11 5.83 -15.71
N GLY A 43 -26.33 6.96 -16.37
CA GLY A 43 -27.66 7.50 -16.67
C GLY A 43 -28.19 6.88 -17.96
N ASP A 44 -29.50 6.59 -17.98
CA ASP A 44 -30.31 5.97 -19.04
C ASP A 44 -29.67 4.80 -19.80
N ASN A 45 -29.89 3.61 -19.24
CA ASN A 45 -29.94 2.33 -19.95
C ASN A 45 -28.65 1.84 -20.63
N SER A 46 -27.48 2.16 -20.08
CA SER A 46 -26.20 1.57 -20.51
C SER A 46 -25.64 0.61 -19.46
N THR A 47 -25.52 -0.67 -19.81
CA THR A 47 -24.82 -1.69 -19.02
C THR A 47 -23.34 -1.61 -19.33
N ASN A 48 -22.51 -1.17 -18.37
CA ASN A 48 -21.07 -1.11 -18.55
C ASN A 48 -20.42 -2.33 -17.91
N THR A 49 -19.98 -3.27 -18.74
CA THR A 49 -19.22 -4.46 -18.33
C THR A 49 -17.74 -4.17 -18.48
N GLN A 50 -17.05 -3.93 -17.37
CA GLN A 50 -15.59 -3.79 -17.36
C GLN A 50 -14.98 -5.19 -17.20
N ILE A 51 -14.66 -5.82 -18.33
CA ILE A 51 -13.91 -7.08 -18.38
C ILE A 51 -12.44 -6.79 -18.05
N ASN A 52 -12.01 -7.28 -16.89
CA ASN A 52 -10.62 -7.22 -16.46
C ASN A 52 -9.87 -8.37 -17.17
N MET A 53 -9.38 -8.13 -18.39
CA MET A 53 -8.52 -9.08 -19.11
C MET A 53 -7.15 -9.08 -18.46
N ASN A 54 -6.99 -9.90 -17.44
CA ASN A 54 -5.68 -10.37 -17.03
C ASN A 54 -5.42 -11.69 -17.77
N GLU A 55 -5.02 -11.60 -19.03
CA GLU A 55 -4.43 -12.75 -19.72
C GLU A 55 -2.96 -12.84 -19.31
N GLU A 56 -2.70 -13.66 -18.29
CA GLU A 56 -1.40 -14.28 -18.09
C GLU A 56 -1.10 -15.19 -19.30
N LYS A 57 0.00 -14.91 -20.01
CA LYS A 57 0.78 -15.92 -20.72
C LYS A 57 2.25 -15.53 -20.78
#